data_AF-A0A6C0EF88-F1
#
_entry.id   AF-A0A6C0EF88-F1
#
_cell.length_a   1.000
_cell.length_b   1.000
_cell.length_c   1.000
_cell.angle_alpha   90.00
_cell.angle_beta   90.00
_cell.angle_gamma   90.00
#
_symmetry.space_group_name_H-M   'P 1'
#
loop_
_entity.id
_entity.type
_entity.pdbx_description
1 polymer ?
#
loop_
_entity_poly.entity_id
_entity_poly.type
_entity_poly.pdbx_seq_one_letter_code
_entity_poly.pdbx_strand_id
1 'polypeptide(L)' 'MKKHKSTDYKLSAVEYYLDNEDLSLRDTCNIYKCSKYSLVRWVRRYLEYGTVENKDRK' A
#
# COMPACT_ATOMS: atom_id res chain seq x y z
N MET A 1 -9.67 18.03 -7.13
CA MET A 1 -9.40 16.58 -7.24
C MET A 1 -8.34 16.19 -6.20
N LYS A 2 -8.60 15.22 -5.32
CA LYS A 2 -7.51 14.66 -4.50
C LYS A 2 -6.55 13.92 -5.42
N LYS A 3 -5.27 14.29 -5.42
CA LYS A 3 -4.26 13.58 -6.21
C LYS A 3 -4.10 12.18 -5.62
N HIS A 4 -4.47 11.17 -6.39
CA HIS A 4 -4.22 9.80 -6.00
C HIS A 4 -2.73 9.50 -6.14
N LYS A 5 -2.20 8.71 -5.20
CA LYS A 5 -0.86 8.16 -5.30
C LYS A 5 -0.80 7.21 -6.51
N SER A 6 0.33 7.21 -7.22
CA SER A 6 0.58 6.30 -8.33
C SER A 6 0.55 4.84 -7.86
N THR A 7 0.28 3.93 -8.78
CA THR A 7 0.23 2.49 -8.52
C THR A 7 1.60 1.95 -8.15
N ASP A 8 2.64 2.40 -8.85
CA ASP A 8 4.04 2.13 -8.53
C ASP A 8 4.40 2.49 -7.08
N TYR A 9 4.13 3.72 -6.65
CA TYR A 9 4.37 4.14 -5.26
C TYR A 9 3.66 3.24 -4.23
N LYS A 10 2.43 2.79 -4.53
CA LYS A 10 1.67 1.91 -3.63
C LYS A 10 2.28 0.51 -3.60
N LEU A 11 2.72 -0.01 -4.75
CA LEU A 11 3.38 -1.31 -4.85
C LEU A 11 4.69 -1.30 -4.06
N SER A 12 5.56 -0.30 -4.28
CA SER A 12 6.80 -0.20 -3.53
C SER A 12 6.57 -0.15 -2.02
N ALA A 13 5.52 0.54 -1.55
CA ALA A 13 5.18 0.58 -0.12
C ALA A 13 4.71 -0.77 0.42
N VAL A 14 4.00 -1.56 -0.40
CA VAL A 14 3.51 -2.89 -0.03
C VAL A 14 4.65 -3.90 -0.03
N GLU A 15 5.45 -3.94 -1.10
CA GLU A 15 6.62 -4.81 -1.22
C GLU A 15 7.61 -4.54 -0.09
N TYR A 16 7.93 -3.27 0.17
CA TYR A 16 8.80 -2.92 1.28
C TYR A 16 8.26 -3.36 2.65
N TYR A 17 6.95 -3.35 2.88
CA TYR A 17 6.36 -3.88 4.11
C TYR A 17 6.42 -5.41 4.18
N LEU A 18 6.20 -6.10 3.05
CA LEU A 18 6.17 -7.56 3.00
C LEU A 18 7.57 -8.19 3.04
N ASP A 19 8.57 -7.53 2.46
CA ASP A 19 9.96 -7.99 2.41
C ASP A 19 10.70 -7.80 3.75
N ASN A 20 10.13 -7.03 4.68
CA ASN A 20 10.74 -6.71 5.97
C ASN A 20 9.83 -7.18 7.12
N GLU A 21 10.05 -8.40 7.60
CA GLU A 21 9.23 -9.02 8.65
C GLU A 21 9.24 -8.24 9.99
N ASP A 22 10.32 -7.49 10.27
CA ASP A 22 10.47 -6.71 11.50
C ASP A 22 9.80 -5.32 11.46
N LEU A 23 9.38 -4.85 10.28
CA LEU A 23 8.78 -3.53 10.15
C LEU A 23 7.31 -3.52 10.51
N SER A 24 6.93 -2.62 11.41
CA SER A 24 5.52 -2.37 11.64
C SER A 24 4.92 -1.55 10.51
N LEU A 25 3.60 -1.66 10.33
CA LEU A 25 2.85 -0.78 9.42
C LEU A 25 3.12 0.71 9.67
N ARG A 26 3.45 1.10 10.91
CA ARG A 26 3.72 2.49 11.27
C ARG A 26 5.06 2.95 10.71
N ASP A 27 6.07 2.09 10.75
CA ASP A 27 7.42 2.39 10.27
C ASP A 27 7.42 2.57 8.75
N THR A 28 6.79 1.65 8.02
CA THR A 28 6.58 1.80 6.57
C THR A 28 5.80 3.08 6.25
N CYS A 29 4.76 3.39 7.02
CA CYS A 29 3.98 4.61 6.82
C CYS A 29 4.79 5.89 7.04
N ASN A 30 5.73 5.88 7.99
CA ASN A 30 6.64 7.01 8.24
C ASN A 30 7.59 7.23 7.06
N ILE A 31 8.12 6.15 6.48
CA ILE A 31 9.03 6.20 5.33
C ILE A 31 8.30 6.68 4.08
N TYR A 32 7.16 6.05 3.76
CA TYR A 32 6.41 6.38 2.54
C TYR A 32 5.53 7.62 2.70
N LYS A 33 5.36 8.16 3.90
CA LYS A 33 4.42 9.27 4.20
C LYS A 33 2.98 8.92 3.78
N CYS A 34 2.54 7.70 4.13
CA CYS A 34 1.17 7.24 3.92
C CYS A 34 0.46 6.98 5.26
N SER A 35 -0.87 6.86 5.22
CA SER A 35 -1.62 6.52 6.44
C SER A 35 -1.65 5.01 6.62
N LYS A 36 -1.62 4.55 7.88
CA LYS A 36 -1.75 3.13 8.23
C LYS A 36 -2.94 2.46 7.54
N TYR A 37 -4.09 3.13 7.51
CA TYR A 37 -5.28 2.63 6.85
C TYR A 37 -5.09 2.44 5.33
N SER A 38 -4.37 3.36 4.68
CA SER A 38 -4.06 3.23 3.25
C SER A 38 -3.18 2.02 2.99
N LEU A 39 -2.10 1.87 3.78
CA LEU A 39 -1.16 0.75 3.63
C LEU A 39 -1.85 -0.59 3.86
N VAL A 40 -2.63 -0.73 4.94
CA VAL A 40 -3.42 -1.95 5.22
C VAL A 40 -4.34 -2.30 4.04
N ARG A 41 -4.99 -1.31 3.45
CA ARG A 41 -5.87 -1.53 2.29
C ARG A 41 -5.09 -2.01 1.07
N TRP A 42 -3.91 -1.45 0.81
CA TRP A 42 -3.07 -1.87 -0.32
C TRP A 42 -2.52 -3.27 -0.12
N VAL A 43 -1.97 -3.57 1.06
CA VAL A 43 -1.47 -4.91 1.41
C VAL A 43 -2.56 -5.96 1.25
N ARG A 44 -3.76 -5.72 1.80
CA ARG A 44 -4.88 -6.66 1.66
C ARG A 44 -5.24 -6.93 0.19
N ARG A 45 -5.31 -5.89 -0.63
CA ARG A 45 -5.62 -6.05 -2.06
C ARG A 45 -4.52 -6.76 -2.82
N TYR A 46 -3.27 -6.46 -2.51
CA TYR A 46 -2.13 -7.12 -3.12
C TYR A 46 -2.13 -8.62 -2.81
N LEU A 47 -2.38 -8.99 -1.55
CA LEU A 47 -2.48 -10.40 -1.15
C LEU A 47 -3.69 -11.12 -1.78
N GLU A 48 -4.81 -10.41 -1.98
CA GLU A 48 -6.05 -11.02 -2.51
C GLU A 48 -6.10 -11.08 -4.04
N TYR A 49 -5.52 -10.09 -4.74
CA TYR A 49 -5.68 -9.91 -6.19
C TYR A 49 -4.36 -9.73 -6.95
N GLY A 50 -3.21 -9.67 -6.27
CA GLY A 50 -1.92 -9.34 -6.90
C GLY A 50 -1.80 -7.90 -7.38
N THR A 51 -2.71 -7.00 -6.97
CA THR A 51 -2.72 -5.59 -7.39
C THR A 51 -3.18 -4.63 -6.30
N VAL A 52 -2.70 -3.39 -6.35
CA VAL A 52 -3.07 -2.28 -5.46
C VAL A 52 -4.04 -1.28 -6.11
N GLU A 53 -4.43 -1.56 -7.36
CA GLU A 53 -5.39 -0.79 -8.14
C GLU A 53 -6.78 -0.77 -7.47
N ASN A 54 -7.60 0.22 -7.84
CA ASN A 54 -9.00 0.20 -7.46
C ASN A 54 -9.74 -0.76 -8.37
N LYS A 55 -10.62 -1.60 -7.80
CA LYS A 55 -11.62 -2.28 -8.60
C LYS A 55 -12.47 -1.22 -9.28
N ASP A 56 -12.68 -1.38 -10.58
CA ASP A 56 -13.65 -0.60 -11.32
C ASP A 56 -15.02 -0.73 -10.66
N ARG A 57 -15.69 0.39 -10.47
CA ARG A 57 -17.09 0.39 -10.03
C ARG A 57 -17.90 0.06 -11.28
N LYS A 58 -18.42 -1.16 -11.35
CA LYS A 58 -19.38 -1.58 -12.37
C LYS A 58 -20.72 -0.87 -12.14
#